data_AF-A0A6J8C049-F1
#
_entry.id   AF-A0A6J8C049-F1
#
_cell.length_a   1.000
_cell.length_b   1.000
_cell.length_c   1.000
_cell.angle_alpha   90.00
_cell.angle_beta   90.00
_cell.angle_gamma   90.00
#
_symmetry.space_group_name_H-M   'P 1'
#
loop_
_entity.id
_entity.type
_entity.pdbx_description
1 polymer ?
#
loop_
_entity_poly.entity_id
_entity_poly.type
_entity_poly.pdbx_seq_one_letter_code
_entity_poly.pdbx_strand_id
1 'polypeptide(L)'
;MTIVEIADSLDTGGDTHDCGHDHGTAQNTSQTTAQTSQSTEQCIEDYDHMRYERYRLETFRTWPQSANADKNQLAANGFYYIGDGNDDRVQCDFCKIILKKWEPGDVVQEEHRKHGPLCPYVKDPAYAGNFPLGFQRFDSIHRHYHGPRHLEYQDRRIRFESFHNWPINKKKKKEDQPLVNWQMQDFSTLVL
;
A
#
# COMPACT_ATOMS: atom_id res chain seq x y z
N MET A 1 -5.97 13.24 -29.24
CA MET A 1 -4.95 12.39 -28.62
C MET A 1 -4.95 12.67 -27.13
N THR A 2 -4.92 11.61 -26.30
CA THR A 2 -4.75 11.74 -24.83
C THR A 2 -3.52 12.61 -24.52
N ILE A 3 -3.70 13.58 -23.63
CA ILE A 3 -2.65 14.53 -23.23
C ILE A 3 -2.04 14.05 -21.92
N VAL A 4 -0.70 14.00 -21.89
CA VAL A 4 0.09 13.70 -20.70
C VAL A 4 0.60 14.98 -20.04
N GLU A 5 0.47 15.04 -18.72
CA GLU A 5 1.17 16.00 -17.87
C GLU A 5 2.07 15.20 -16.92
N ILE A 6 3.35 15.59 -16.86
CA ILE A 6 4.24 15.11 -15.80
C ILE A 6 3.91 15.99 -14.60
N ALA A 7 3.61 15.37 -13.45
CA ALA A 7 3.58 16.12 -12.20
C ALA A 7 5.00 16.65 -11.98
N ASP A 8 5.22 17.93 -12.25
CA ASP A 8 6.48 18.58 -11.91
C ASP A 8 6.73 18.32 -10.43
N SER A 9 7.90 17.77 -10.13
CA SER A 9 8.34 17.54 -8.76
C SER A 9 8.68 18.89 -8.12
N LEU A 10 7.67 19.73 -7.90
CA LEU A 10 7.80 20.95 -7.13
C LEU A 10 7.47 20.60 -5.68
N ASP A 11 8.56 20.44 -4.93
CA ASP A 11 8.77 20.96 -3.59
C ASP A 11 7.53 20.97 -2.69
N THR A 12 7.40 19.97 -1.83
CA THR A 12 6.68 20.14 -0.56
C THR A 12 7.50 21.07 0.33
N GLY A 13 7.60 22.33 -0.08
CA GLY A 13 7.91 23.43 0.81
C GLY A 13 6.81 23.46 1.85
N GLY A 14 7.18 23.16 3.09
CA GLY A 14 6.30 23.32 4.24
C GLY A 14 5.94 24.79 4.38
N ASP A 15 4.84 25.19 3.77
CA ASP A 15 4.08 26.35 4.21
C ASP A 15 3.52 26.00 5.59
N THR A 16 4.25 26.42 6.62
CA THR A 16 3.69 26.60 7.95
C THR A 16 2.48 27.50 7.79
N HIS A 17 1.29 26.90 7.88
CA HIS A 17 0.05 27.63 8.04
C HIS A 17 0.12 28.33 9.41
N ASP A 18 0.73 29.51 9.41
CA ASP A 18 0.64 30.49 10.48
C ASP A 18 -0.80 31.01 10.50
N CYS A 19 -1.65 30.36 11.30
CA CYS A 19 -2.95 30.90 11.64
C CYS A 19 -2.85 31.65 12.98
N GLY A 20 -2.22 32.83 12.91
CA GLY A 20 -2.41 33.89 13.88
C GLY A 20 -3.90 34.20 14.02
N HIS A 21 -4.51 33.68 15.08
CA HIS A 21 -5.84 34.07 15.50
C HIS A 21 -5.71 35.22 16.50
N ASP A 22 -5.92 36.44 16.03
CA ASP A 22 -6.28 37.56 16.90
C ASP A 22 -7.81 37.50 17.11
N HIS A 23 -8.24 37.36 18.36
CA HIS A 23 -9.64 37.53 18.78
C HIS A 23 -9.67 38.53 19.92
N GLY A 24 -9.94 39.79 19.57
CA GLY A 24 -10.36 40.79 20.53
C GLY A 24 -11.85 40.66 20.85
N THR A 25 -12.15 40.16 22.05
CA THR A 25 -12.95 40.85 23.10
C THR A 25 -14.03 39.98 23.79
N ALA A 26 -13.77 39.75 25.09
CA ALA A 26 -14.66 39.71 26.26
C ALA A 26 -15.52 38.47 26.64
N GLN A 27 -15.12 37.92 27.81
CA GLN A 27 -15.89 37.57 29.04
C GLN A 27 -16.94 36.43 28.92
N ASN A 28 -17.02 35.40 29.77
CA ASN A 28 -16.86 35.37 31.23
C ASN A 28 -16.76 33.90 31.78
N THR A 29 -15.96 33.73 32.84
CA THR A 29 -15.96 32.74 33.97
C THR A 29 -16.70 31.39 33.90
N SER A 30 -15.99 30.28 34.10
CA SER A 30 -15.95 29.48 35.36
C SER A 30 -15.25 28.14 35.15
N GLN A 31 -14.61 27.65 36.22
CA GLN A 31 -13.58 26.60 36.25
C GLN A 31 -14.13 25.18 36.01
N THR A 32 -13.47 24.40 35.15
CA THR A 32 -13.51 22.92 35.17
C THR A 32 -12.08 22.39 35.10
N THR A 33 -11.64 21.74 36.17
CA THR A 33 -10.36 21.04 36.28
C THR A 33 -10.53 19.56 35.91
N ALA A 34 -9.49 19.03 35.24
CA ALA A 34 -9.07 17.63 35.11
C ALA A 34 -9.58 16.79 33.91
N GLN A 35 -8.71 16.75 32.89
CA GLN A 35 -8.17 15.55 32.23
C GLN A 35 -9.01 14.84 31.15
N THR A 36 -9.18 15.56 30.03
CA THR A 36 -9.42 15.01 28.69
C THR A 36 -8.25 14.11 28.25
N SER A 37 -8.37 12.81 28.48
CA SER A 37 -7.45 11.79 27.96
C SER A 37 -8.14 11.05 26.82
N GLN A 38 -8.30 11.67 25.64
CA GLN A 38 -8.89 10.98 24.48
C GLN A 38 -8.73 11.68 23.11
N SER A 39 -7.73 12.55 22.90
CA SER A 39 -7.56 13.22 21.58
C SER A 39 -6.17 13.14 20.96
N THR A 40 -5.26 12.31 21.47
CA THR A 40 -3.87 12.24 20.97
C THR A 40 -3.51 10.93 20.28
N GLU A 41 -4.48 10.10 19.89
CA GLU A 41 -4.24 8.87 19.12
C GLU A 41 -4.58 9.01 17.61
N GLN A 42 -5.09 10.17 17.18
CA GLN A 42 -5.40 10.43 15.77
C GLN A 42 -4.21 11.09 15.04
N CYS A 43 -3.04 10.47 15.07
CA CYS A 43 -1.90 10.92 14.27
C CYS A 43 -0.90 9.79 14.03
N ILE A 44 -1.34 8.75 13.31
CA ILE A 44 -0.44 7.83 12.60
C ILE A 44 -0.95 7.70 11.15
N GLU A 45 -0.30 8.48 10.27
CA GLU A 45 0.03 8.24 8.85
C GLU A 45 -1.06 7.70 7.88
N ASP A 46 -1.74 8.62 7.19
CA ASP A 46 -2.75 8.35 6.15
C ASP A 46 -2.21 8.68 4.73
N TYR A 47 -1.06 8.10 4.35
CA TYR A 47 -0.39 8.36 3.05
C TYR A 47 -0.23 7.13 2.13
N ASP A 48 -0.91 6.01 2.42
CA ASP A 48 -0.83 4.78 1.59
C ASP A 48 -2.18 4.34 0.99
N HIS A 49 -3.16 5.24 1.00
CA HIS A 49 -4.55 4.91 0.66
C HIS A 49 -4.73 4.52 -0.81
N MET A 50 -4.02 5.17 -1.73
CA MET A 50 -4.19 4.98 -3.17
C MET A 50 -3.59 3.68 -3.73
N ARG A 51 -2.87 2.89 -2.91
CA ARG A 51 -2.45 1.54 -3.30
C ARG A 51 -3.61 0.58 -3.47
N TYR A 52 -4.74 0.83 -2.79
CA TYR A 52 -5.95 0.03 -2.92
C TYR A 52 -6.83 0.52 -4.06
N GLU A 53 -7.15 -0.39 -4.98
CA GLU A 53 -8.02 -0.11 -6.12
C GLU A 53 -9.40 0.41 -5.68
N ARG A 54 -9.96 -0.13 -4.58
CA ARG A 54 -11.24 0.34 -4.04
C ARG A 54 -11.23 1.84 -3.73
N TYR A 55 -10.13 2.32 -3.18
CA TYR A 55 -10.00 3.72 -2.80
C TYR A 55 -9.74 4.61 -3.99
N ARG A 56 -8.98 4.14 -4.99
CA ARG A 56 -8.90 4.83 -6.28
C ARG A 56 -10.28 4.94 -6.94
N LEU A 57 -11.09 3.88 -6.92
CA LEU A 57 -12.44 3.90 -7.50
C LEU A 57 -13.36 4.91 -6.78
N GLU A 58 -13.23 5.05 -5.46
CA GLU A 58 -14.00 6.02 -4.67
C GLU A 58 -13.75 7.48 -5.07
N THR A 59 -12.64 7.80 -5.73
CA THR A 59 -12.35 9.16 -6.22
C THR A 59 -13.25 9.55 -7.40
N PHE A 60 -13.78 8.59 -8.17
CA PHE A 60 -14.58 8.83 -9.37
C PHE A 60 -16.06 9.17 -9.09
N ARG A 61 -16.38 9.74 -7.91
CA ARG A 61 -17.77 10.09 -7.53
C ARG A 61 -18.39 11.12 -8.47
N THR A 62 -17.59 12.08 -8.92
CA THR A 62 -18.00 13.16 -9.85
C THR A 62 -17.43 12.96 -11.25
N TRP A 63 -17.06 11.73 -11.63
CA TRP A 63 -16.57 11.42 -12.97
C TRP A 63 -17.60 11.85 -14.04
N PRO A 64 -17.23 12.66 -15.05
CA PRO A 64 -18.18 13.17 -16.01
C PRO A 64 -18.84 12.05 -16.82
N GLN A 65 -20.15 12.12 -17.03
CA GLN A 65 -20.87 11.14 -17.88
C GLN A 65 -20.44 11.18 -19.34
N SER A 66 -19.89 12.31 -19.79
CA SER A 66 -19.36 12.51 -21.14
C SER A 66 -17.95 11.99 -21.35
N ALA A 67 -17.27 11.54 -20.29
CA ALA A 67 -15.91 11.05 -20.41
C ALA A 67 -15.87 9.70 -21.15
N ASN A 68 -14.87 9.53 -22.02
CA ASN A 68 -14.79 8.36 -22.90
C ASN A 68 -14.17 7.11 -22.24
N ALA A 69 -13.40 7.29 -21.16
CA ALA A 69 -12.77 6.21 -20.43
C ALA A 69 -13.66 5.66 -19.29
N ASP A 70 -13.65 4.35 -19.11
CA ASP A 70 -14.38 3.68 -18.01
C ASP A 70 -13.64 3.85 -16.68
N LYS A 71 -14.33 4.37 -15.67
CA LYS A 71 -13.77 4.62 -14.34
C LYS A 71 -13.26 3.37 -13.63
N ASN A 72 -13.87 2.21 -13.86
CA ASN A 72 -13.41 0.96 -13.24
C ASN A 72 -12.10 0.51 -13.88
N GLN A 73 -11.98 0.60 -15.20
CA GLN A 73 -10.73 0.35 -15.91
C GLN A 73 -9.62 1.31 -15.48
N LEU A 74 -9.93 2.59 -15.30
CA LEU A 74 -8.98 3.58 -14.78
C LEU A 74 -8.47 3.20 -13.39
N ALA A 75 -9.37 2.92 -12.44
CA ALA A 75 -9.02 2.50 -11.09
C ALA A 75 -8.18 1.21 -11.07
N ALA A 76 -8.60 0.20 -11.84
CA ALA A 76 -7.90 -1.08 -11.96
C ALA A 76 -6.46 -0.88 -12.46
N ASN A 77 -6.24 0.05 -13.41
CA ASN A 77 -4.94 0.37 -14.01
C ASN A 77 -4.11 1.39 -13.23
N GLY A 78 -4.41 1.58 -11.95
CA GLY A 78 -3.59 2.36 -11.02
C GLY A 78 -3.90 3.86 -10.99
N PHE A 79 -4.97 4.30 -11.66
CA PHE A 79 -5.36 5.72 -11.71
C PHE A 79 -6.43 6.07 -10.68
N TYR A 80 -6.33 7.26 -10.11
CA TYR A 80 -7.40 7.91 -9.36
C TYR A 80 -7.78 9.24 -10.04
N TYR A 81 -9.01 9.66 -9.83
CA TYR A 81 -9.55 10.90 -10.38
C TYR A 81 -9.08 12.11 -9.58
N ILE A 82 -8.65 13.15 -10.28
CA ILE A 82 -8.19 14.43 -9.70
C ILE A 82 -8.95 15.65 -10.23
N GLY A 83 -9.97 15.43 -11.06
CA GLY A 83 -10.81 16.48 -11.60
C GLY A 83 -11.94 16.91 -10.66
N ASP A 84 -12.71 17.90 -11.09
CA ASP A 84 -13.82 18.52 -10.34
C ASP A 84 -15.21 18.14 -10.87
N GLY A 85 -15.28 17.40 -11.97
CA GLY A 85 -16.49 17.00 -12.68
C GLY A 85 -16.68 17.68 -14.03
N ASN A 86 -15.81 18.65 -14.36
CA ASN A 86 -15.80 19.36 -15.64
C ASN A 86 -14.65 18.90 -16.56
N ASP A 87 -13.78 18.02 -16.07
CA ASP A 87 -12.68 17.41 -16.82
C ASP A 87 -12.54 15.91 -16.52
N ASP A 88 -11.66 15.24 -17.26
CA ASP A 88 -11.43 13.81 -17.18
C ASP A 88 -10.00 13.48 -16.71
N ARG A 89 -9.40 14.37 -15.91
CA ARG A 89 -8.03 14.20 -15.42
C ARG A 89 -7.92 13.07 -14.41
N VAL A 90 -6.98 12.18 -14.65
CA VAL A 90 -6.61 11.11 -13.72
C VAL A 90 -5.11 11.09 -13.46
N GLN A 91 -4.71 10.66 -12.26
CA GLN A 91 -3.31 10.51 -11.88
C GLN A 91 -2.99 9.08 -11.49
N CYS A 92 -1.86 8.54 -11.97
CA CYS A 92 -1.40 7.23 -11.55
C CYS A 92 -0.77 7.30 -10.16
N ASP A 93 -1.14 6.42 -9.24
CA ASP A 93 -0.52 6.39 -7.91
C ASP A 93 0.97 5.98 -7.94
N PHE A 94 1.36 5.14 -8.91
CA PHE A 94 2.66 4.49 -8.89
C PHE A 94 3.75 5.27 -9.65
N CYS A 95 3.37 6.06 -10.66
CA CYS A 95 4.31 6.87 -11.43
C CYS A 95 3.94 8.35 -11.51
N LYS A 96 2.82 8.75 -10.91
CA LYS A 96 2.35 10.14 -10.79
C LYS A 96 2.09 10.87 -12.11
N ILE A 97 2.14 10.20 -13.26
CA ILE A 97 1.71 10.76 -14.54
C ILE A 97 0.23 11.14 -14.45
N ILE A 98 -0.13 12.24 -15.11
CA ILE A 98 -1.50 12.70 -15.25
C ILE A 98 -1.91 12.53 -16.71
N LEU A 99 -3.06 11.89 -16.94
CA LEU A 99 -3.65 11.73 -18.27
C LEU A 99 -5.01 12.43 -18.32
N LYS A 100 -5.33 13.02 -19.47
CA LYS A 100 -6.59 13.74 -19.72
C LYS A 100 -6.94 13.80 -21.19
N LYS A 101 -8.15 14.25 -21.49
CA LYS A 101 -8.75 14.28 -22.84
C LYS A 101 -8.77 12.89 -23.46
N TRP A 102 -9.32 11.94 -22.73
CA TRP A 102 -9.54 10.56 -23.17
C TRP A 102 -10.44 10.54 -24.40
N GLU A 103 -10.06 9.78 -25.42
CA GLU A 103 -10.79 9.68 -26.69
C GLU A 103 -11.56 8.37 -26.81
N PRO A 104 -12.62 8.33 -27.66
CA PRO A 104 -13.28 7.08 -27.98
C PRO A 104 -12.29 6.06 -28.56
N GLY A 105 -12.19 4.89 -27.93
CA GLY A 105 -11.29 3.80 -28.34
C GLY A 105 -9.95 3.76 -27.61
N ASP A 106 -9.63 4.74 -26.77
CA ASP A 106 -8.43 4.69 -25.94
C ASP A 106 -8.49 3.51 -24.95
N VAL A 107 -7.41 2.72 -24.91
CA VAL A 107 -7.26 1.61 -23.96
C VAL A 107 -6.37 2.07 -22.81
N VAL A 108 -6.93 2.14 -21.59
CA VAL A 108 -6.25 2.67 -20.40
C VAL A 108 -4.86 2.08 -20.18
N GLN A 109 -4.74 0.76 -20.25
CA GLN A 109 -3.47 0.05 -20.06
C GLN A 109 -2.42 0.46 -21.11
N GLU A 110 -2.84 0.65 -22.36
CA GLU A 110 -1.96 1.01 -23.46
C GLU A 110 -1.49 2.46 -23.35
N GLU A 111 -2.39 3.39 -23.05
CA GLU A 111 -2.04 4.79 -22.81
C GLU A 111 -1.13 4.93 -21.57
N HIS A 112 -1.37 4.17 -20.50
CA HIS A 112 -0.47 4.13 -19.35
C HIS A 112 0.92 3.61 -19.74
N ARG A 113 1.02 2.52 -20.50
CA ARG A 113 2.31 1.97 -20.95
C ARG A 113 3.05 2.92 -21.89
N LYS A 114 2.31 3.62 -22.75
CA LYS A 114 2.84 4.61 -23.71
C LYS A 114 3.39 5.85 -23.02
N HIS A 115 2.68 6.38 -22.02
CA HIS A 115 3.03 7.63 -21.36
C HIS A 115 3.86 7.46 -20.07
N GLY A 116 3.79 6.29 -19.43
CA GLY A 116 4.55 5.93 -18.23
C GLY A 116 5.24 4.56 -18.34
N PRO A 117 6.09 4.30 -19.36
CA PRO A 117 6.68 2.97 -19.60
C PRO A 117 7.58 2.48 -18.46
N LEU A 118 8.08 3.39 -17.62
CA LEU A 118 8.92 3.06 -16.46
C LEU A 118 8.13 2.85 -15.17
N CYS A 119 6.82 3.08 -15.19
CA CYS A 119 5.94 2.94 -14.04
C CYS A 119 6.08 1.56 -13.39
N PRO A 120 6.28 1.48 -12.06
CA PRO A 120 6.33 0.20 -11.35
C PRO A 120 5.09 -0.66 -11.62
N TYR A 121 3.90 -0.05 -11.64
CA TYR A 121 2.65 -0.74 -11.94
C TYR A 121 2.62 -1.31 -13.36
N VAL A 122 3.07 -0.55 -14.36
CA VAL A 122 3.11 -1.03 -15.76
C VAL A 122 4.07 -2.21 -15.91
N LYS A 123 5.18 -2.21 -15.19
CA LYS A 123 6.18 -3.28 -15.22
C LYS A 123 5.71 -4.54 -14.50
N ASP A 124 5.23 -4.38 -13.27
CA ASP A 124 4.75 -5.45 -12.41
C ASP A 124 3.77 -4.89 -11.36
N PRO A 125 2.45 -5.02 -11.59
CA PRO A 125 1.45 -4.54 -10.64
C PRO A 125 1.57 -5.16 -9.24
N ALA A 126 1.97 -6.42 -9.13
CA ALA A 126 2.05 -7.12 -7.84
C ALA A 126 3.24 -6.61 -7.01
N TYR A 127 4.36 -6.32 -7.66
CA TYR A 127 5.54 -5.76 -7.01
C TYR A 127 5.39 -4.25 -6.72
N ALA A 128 4.54 -3.55 -7.47
CA ALA A 128 4.28 -2.12 -7.26
C ALA A 128 3.52 -1.79 -5.96
N GLY A 129 3.04 -2.81 -5.24
CA GLY A 129 2.21 -2.63 -4.05
C GLY A 129 0.73 -2.36 -4.37
N ASN A 130 0.25 -2.76 -5.55
CA ASN A 130 -1.16 -2.63 -5.91
C ASN A 130 -2.03 -3.67 -5.16
N PHE A 131 -3.14 -3.23 -4.58
CA PHE A 131 -4.16 -4.10 -4.00
C PHE A 131 -5.44 -4.06 -4.85
N PRO A 132 -5.70 -5.09 -5.70
CA PRO A 132 -6.81 -5.06 -6.65
C PRO A 132 -8.18 -5.35 -6.02
N LEU A 133 -9.25 -4.88 -6.67
CA LEU A 133 -10.65 -5.17 -6.35
C LEU A 133 -10.95 -6.64 -6.65
N GLY A 134 -10.91 -7.49 -5.64
CA GLY A 134 -11.14 -8.94 -5.80
C GLY A 134 -10.02 -9.82 -5.26
N PHE A 135 -9.04 -9.26 -4.55
CA PHE A 135 -8.17 -10.06 -3.69
C PHE A 135 -8.96 -10.62 -2.48
N GLN A 136 -9.86 -11.58 -2.76
CA GLN A 136 -10.72 -12.29 -1.80
C GLN A 136 -9.93 -13.28 -0.94
N ARG A 137 -8.81 -12.85 -0.37
CA ARG A 137 -8.11 -13.64 0.65
C ARG A 137 -8.09 -12.99 2.02
N PHE A 138 -8.47 -11.72 2.16
CA PHE A 138 -8.43 -11.04 3.46
C PHE A 138 -9.68 -10.22 3.83
N ASP A 139 -10.77 -10.17 3.06
CA ASP A 139 -11.99 -9.48 3.55
C ASP A 139 -12.63 -10.14 4.78
N SER A 140 -12.34 -11.43 5.01
CA SER A 140 -12.65 -12.14 6.26
C SER A 140 -11.59 -11.96 7.35
N ILE A 141 -10.37 -11.59 6.99
CA ILE A 141 -9.21 -11.53 7.90
C ILE A 141 -8.94 -10.10 8.38
N HIS A 142 -9.24 -9.07 7.57
CA HIS A 142 -9.05 -7.66 7.94
C HIS A 142 -10.13 -7.16 8.93
N ARG A 143 -11.33 -7.76 8.92
CA ARG A 143 -12.32 -7.57 10.00
C ARG A 143 -11.94 -8.28 11.30
N HIS A 144 -11.00 -9.22 11.25
CA HIS A 144 -10.49 -10.01 12.39
C HIS A 144 -8.97 -9.80 12.58
N TYR A 145 -8.42 -8.65 12.18
CA TYR A 145 -7.02 -8.34 12.47
C TYR A 145 -6.91 -8.02 13.98
N HIS A 146 -6.76 -9.05 14.80
CA HIS A 146 -6.64 -8.97 16.27
C HIS A 146 -5.26 -8.45 16.73
N GLY A 147 -4.64 -7.57 15.95
CA GLY A 147 -3.25 -7.19 16.14
C GLY A 147 -2.30 -8.36 15.84
N PRO A 148 -1.00 -8.24 16.19
CA PRO A 148 -0.05 -9.32 16.01
C PRO A 148 -0.53 -10.56 16.78
N ARG A 149 -0.45 -11.73 16.14
CA ARG A 149 -0.77 -13.05 16.74
C ARG A 149 -0.10 -13.28 18.10
N HIS A 150 0.95 -12.53 18.38
CA HIS A 150 1.68 -12.55 19.62
C HIS A 150 1.78 -11.11 20.15
N LEU A 151 0.98 -10.81 21.17
CA LEU A 151 0.82 -9.47 21.74
C LEU A 151 2.14 -8.88 22.27
N GLU A 152 3.10 -9.72 22.68
CA GLU A 152 4.44 -9.26 23.10
C GLU A 152 5.19 -8.49 21.99
N TYR A 153 4.90 -8.78 20.71
CA TYR A 153 5.50 -8.07 19.57
C TYR A 153 4.60 -6.95 19.04
N GLN A 154 3.62 -6.49 19.82
CA GLN A 154 2.81 -5.32 19.48
C GLN A 154 3.67 -4.05 19.45
N ASP A 155 4.58 -3.91 20.42
CA ASP A 155 5.56 -2.83 20.43
C ASP A 155 6.61 -3.03 19.31
N ARG A 156 6.77 -1.98 18.48
CA ARG A 156 7.73 -1.97 17.38
C ARG A 156 9.17 -2.20 17.85
N ARG A 157 9.53 -1.77 19.06
CA ARG A 157 10.86 -1.97 19.68
C ARG A 157 11.12 -3.43 19.99
N ILE A 158 10.19 -4.11 20.66
CA ILE A 158 10.30 -5.55 20.98
C ILE A 158 10.38 -6.37 19.69
N ARG A 159 9.59 -6.00 18.68
CA ARG A 159 9.67 -6.61 17.35
C ARG A 159 11.05 -6.42 16.71
N PHE A 160 11.59 -5.20 16.75
CA PHE A 160 12.91 -4.92 16.18
C PHE A 160 14.04 -5.66 16.92
N GLU A 161 13.99 -5.68 18.25
CA GLU A 161 14.97 -6.37 19.10
C GLU A 161 15.00 -7.88 18.85
N SER A 162 13.88 -8.50 18.50
CA SER A 162 13.80 -9.93 18.17
C SER A 162 14.68 -10.35 16.98
N PHE A 163 15.12 -9.40 16.15
CA PHE A 163 16.00 -9.65 15.01
C PHE A 163 17.49 -9.69 15.38
N HIS A 164 17.86 -9.65 16.66
CA HIS A 164 19.26 -9.61 17.09
C HIS A 164 20.14 -10.78 16.55
N ASN A 165 19.53 -11.91 16.17
CA ASN A 165 20.22 -13.07 15.57
C ASN A 165 19.86 -13.32 14.10
N TRP A 166 19.22 -12.35 13.44
CA TRP A 166 18.85 -12.42 12.03
C TRP A 166 19.91 -11.75 11.14
N PRO A 167 20.28 -12.32 9.97
CA PRO A 167 19.76 -13.54 9.39
C PRO A 167 20.38 -14.80 9.99
N ILE A 168 19.54 -15.78 10.33
CA ILE A 168 20.01 -17.12 10.72
C ILE A 168 20.71 -17.72 9.49
N ASN A 169 22.04 -17.80 9.54
CA ASN A 169 22.82 -18.35 8.45
C ASN A 169 22.40 -19.82 8.22
N LYS A 170 21.66 -20.08 7.13
CA LYS A 170 21.07 -21.41 6.81
C LYS A 170 22.11 -22.48 6.40
N LYS A 171 23.40 -22.28 6.69
CA LYS A 171 24.48 -23.22 6.36
C LYS A 171 24.87 -24.12 7.53
N LYS A 172 23.91 -24.83 8.14
CA LYS A 172 24.16 -26.06 8.94
C LYS A 172 22.93 -26.97 8.87
N LYS A 173 22.72 -27.60 7.71
CA LYS A 173 21.83 -28.76 7.56
C LYS A 173 22.57 -29.79 6.71
N LYS A 174 23.52 -30.48 7.33
CA LYS A 174 24.11 -31.79 7.01
C LYS A 174 25.33 -31.92 7.94
N GLU A 175 25.52 -33.11 8.50
CA GLU A 175 26.43 -33.45 9.62
C GLU A 175 25.80 -33.21 10.99
N ASP A 176 24.96 -34.17 11.38
CA ASP A 176 24.86 -34.74 12.75
C ASP A 176 23.80 -35.86 12.73
N GLN A 177 23.95 -36.81 11.80
CA GLN A 177 23.30 -38.13 11.95
C GLN A 177 24.42 -39.15 12.20
N PRO A 178 24.45 -39.81 13.37
CA PRO A 178 25.42 -40.87 13.59
C PRO A 178 25.16 -42.02 12.61
N LEU A 179 26.20 -42.42 11.89
CA LEU A 179 26.18 -43.57 11.00
C LEU A 179 25.89 -44.84 11.82
N VAL A 180 24.66 -45.33 11.74
CA VAL A 180 24.33 -46.69 12.18
C VAL A 180 25.07 -47.68 11.27
N ASN A 181 26.05 -48.36 11.87
CA ASN A 181 26.93 -49.35 11.27
C ASN A 181 26.14 -50.63 10.94
N TRP A 182 25.81 -50.85 9.66
CA TRP A 182 25.24 -52.12 9.20
C TRP A 182 26.36 -53.15 9.06
N GLN A 183 26.64 -53.82 10.17
CA GLN A 183 27.56 -54.94 10.23
C GLN A 183 27.01 -56.08 9.35
N MET A 184 27.79 -56.46 8.34
CA MET A 184 27.58 -57.64 7.51
C MET A 184 27.33 -58.85 8.41
N GLN A 185 26.17 -59.49 8.26
CA GLN A 185 25.93 -60.83 8.78
C GLN A 185 26.23 -61.82 7.66
N ASP A 186 27.28 -62.59 7.90
CA ASP A 186 27.70 -63.76 7.14
C ASP A 186 26.53 -64.70 6.84
N PHE A 187 26.32 -65.00 5.56
CA PHE A 187 25.66 -66.23 5.13
C PHE A 187 26.70 -67.08 4.39
N SER A 188 27.49 -67.80 5.16
CA SER A 188 28.21 -68.99 4.70
C SER A 188 27.97 -70.06 5.76
N THR A 189 27.20 -71.10 5.44
CA THR A 189 27.58 -72.53 5.54
C THR A 189 26.38 -73.40 5.11
N LEU A 190 26.69 -74.50 4.40
CA LEU A 190 25.93 -75.74 4.17
C LEU A 190 25.21 -75.90 2.80
N VAL A 191 26.01 -76.34 1.81
CA VAL A 191 25.61 -77.43 0.91
C VAL A 191 26.80 -78.39 0.78
N LEU A 192 26.73 -79.52 1.49
CA LEU A 192 27.27 -80.83 1.12
C LEU A 192 26.33 -81.90 1.67
#